data_AF-A0A7J9YJ60-F1
#
_entry.id   AF-A0A7J9YJ60-F1
#
_cell.length_a   1.000
_cell.length_b   1.000
_cell.length_c   1.000
_cell.angle_alpha   90.00
_cell.angle_beta   90.00
_cell.angle_gamma   90.00
#
_symmetry.space_group_name_H-M   'P 1'
#
loop_
_entity.id
_entity.type
_entity.pdbx_description
1 polymer ?
#
loop_
_entity_poly.entity_id
_entity_poly.type
_entity_poly.pdbx_seq_one_letter_code
_entity_poly.pdbx_strand_id
1 'polypeptide(L)'
;MRGGTTSGVVYPLAVCALAEHYVIRSVGGASAGALAAAASAAAEYGRLKPAPASADPHRVRPGFAGVAELVRWLISGEGDDRWRLTQLFQPHHSLHRVYRLAAAMMQQPATTGRNRYACGLIALLSAVTKPAQVALVLLFAGW
;
A
#
# COMPACT_ATOMS: atom_id res chain seq x y z
N MET A 1 -5.75 -14.82 15.41
CA MET A 1 -5.35 -13.51 14.87
C MET A 1 -6.45 -12.50 15.14
N ARG A 2 -6.14 -11.38 15.83
CA ARG A 2 -7.13 -10.31 16.06
C ARG A 2 -7.18 -9.37 14.86
N GLY A 3 -8.38 -8.93 14.49
CA GLY A 3 -8.55 -7.94 13.44
C GLY A 3 -8.16 -6.54 13.90
N GLY A 4 -7.68 -5.73 12.96
CA GLY A 4 -7.31 -4.33 13.16
C GLY A 4 -6.55 -3.80 11.96
N THR A 5 -6.57 -2.48 11.75
CA THR A 5 -5.86 -1.85 10.63
C THR A 5 -4.35 -2.09 10.70
N THR A 6 -3.77 -1.97 11.89
CA THR A 6 -2.35 -2.26 12.15
C THR A 6 -2.03 -3.73 11.92
N SER A 7 -2.95 -4.61 12.30
CA SER A 7 -2.84 -6.06 12.13
C SER A 7 -2.70 -6.46 10.65
N GLY A 8 -3.39 -5.76 9.75
CA GLY A 8 -3.29 -5.99 8.30
C GLY A 8 -1.89 -5.70 7.73
N VAL A 9 -1.13 -4.79 8.34
CA VAL A 9 0.24 -4.43 7.91
C VAL A 9 1.28 -5.37 8.52
N VAL A 10 1.11 -5.73 9.80
CA VAL A 10 2.12 -6.49 10.56
C VAL A 10 2.07 -7.99 10.25
N TYR A 11 0.87 -8.56 10.11
CA TYR A 11 0.70 -10.01 10.06
C TYR A 11 1.39 -10.72 8.88
N PRO A 12 1.43 -10.20 7.65
CA PRO A 12 2.09 -10.89 6.54
C PRO A 12 3.55 -11.27 6.85
N LEU A 13 4.35 -10.31 7.31
CA LEU A 13 5.77 -10.56 7.65
C LEU A 13 5.94 -11.27 8.98
N ALA A 14 5.06 -10.99 9.97
CA ALA A 14 5.11 -11.69 11.26
C ALA A 14 4.88 -13.20 11.10
N VAL A 15 3.96 -13.59 10.21
CA VAL A 15 3.71 -15.00 9.91
C VAL A 15 4.89 -15.63 9.19
N CYS A 16 5.53 -14.92 8.25
CA CYS A 16 6.76 -15.41 7.61
C CYS A 16 7.86 -15.69 8.65
N ALA A 17 8.07 -14.78 9.60
CA ALA A 17 9.05 -14.96 10.67
C ALA A 17 8.70 -16.14 11.60
N LEU A 18 7.40 -16.32 11.94
CA LEU A 18 6.96 -17.48 12.70
C LEU A 18 7.18 -18.80 11.94
N ALA A 19 6.99 -18.78 10.62
CA ALA A 19 7.14 -19.96 9.79
C ALA A 19 8.59 -20.47 9.67
N GLU A 20 9.59 -19.63 9.98
CA GLU A 20 11.00 -20.03 10.06
C GLU A 20 11.26 -21.02 11.21
N HIS A 21 10.47 -20.93 12.29
CA HIS A 21 10.65 -21.74 13.49
C HIS A 21 9.50 -22.73 13.73
N TYR A 22 8.34 -22.54 13.11
CA TYR A 22 7.13 -23.30 13.39
C TYR A 22 6.39 -23.73 12.12
N VAL A 23 5.66 -24.85 12.22
CA VAL A 23 4.68 -25.33 11.23
C VAL A 23 3.29 -24.89 11.68
N ILE A 24 2.60 -24.12 10.85
CA ILE A 24 1.29 -23.57 11.22
C ILE A 24 0.22 -24.64 11.01
N ARG A 25 -0.23 -25.29 12.08
CA ARG A 25 -1.23 -26.37 11.99
C ARG A 25 -2.67 -25.84 11.94
N SER A 26 -2.96 -24.81 12.74
CA SER A 26 -4.29 -24.20 12.84
C SER A 26 -4.14 -22.72 13.08
N VAL A 27 -4.85 -21.92 12.30
CA VAL A 27 -4.84 -20.47 12.40
C VAL A 27 -6.25 -19.95 12.10
N GLY A 28 -6.73 -19.04 12.93
CA GLY A 28 -8.03 -18.41 12.77
C GLY A 28 -7.94 -16.92 13.04
N GLY A 29 -8.92 -16.16 12.59
CA GLY A 29 -8.99 -14.73 12.86
C GLY A 29 -10.31 -14.10 12.48
N ALA A 30 -10.44 -12.81 12.77
CA ALA A 30 -11.64 -12.02 12.47
C ALA A 30 -11.26 -10.76 11.67
N SER A 31 -12.11 -10.35 10.71
CA SER A 31 -11.89 -9.19 9.84
C SER A 31 -10.52 -9.25 9.13
N ALA A 32 -9.66 -8.22 9.24
CA ALA A 32 -8.30 -8.24 8.70
C ALA A 32 -7.46 -9.44 9.20
N GLY A 33 -7.72 -9.91 10.43
CA GLY A 33 -7.08 -11.09 10.98
C GLY A 33 -7.55 -12.39 10.32
N ALA A 34 -8.77 -12.44 9.79
CA ALA A 34 -9.27 -13.59 9.02
C ALA A 34 -8.55 -13.67 7.66
N LEU A 35 -8.35 -12.54 6.99
CA LEU A 35 -7.57 -12.46 5.76
C LEU A 35 -6.14 -12.94 5.98
N ALA A 36 -5.49 -12.45 7.05
CA ALA A 36 -4.15 -12.88 7.40
C ALA A 36 -4.10 -14.38 7.76
N ALA A 37 -5.10 -14.92 8.46
CA ALA A 37 -5.17 -16.34 8.78
C ALA A 37 -5.32 -17.19 7.51
N ALA A 38 -6.20 -16.79 6.58
CA ALA A 38 -6.37 -17.47 5.30
C ALA A 38 -5.08 -17.44 4.47
N ALA A 39 -4.42 -16.29 4.38
CA ALA A 39 -3.13 -16.16 3.69
C ALA A 39 -2.05 -17.03 4.35
N SER A 40 -2.02 -17.10 5.68
CA SER A 40 -1.09 -17.96 6.43
C SER A 40 -1.33 -19.44 6.12
N ALA A 41 -2.58 -19.89 6.08
CA ALA A 41 -2.93 -21.26 5.73
C ALA A 41 -2.57 -21.60 4.28
N ALA A 42 -2.82 -20.69 3.34
CA ALA A 42 -2.44 -20.86 1.94
C ALA A 42 -0.91 -20.90 1.76
N ALA A 43 -0.17 -20.07 2.51
CA ALA A 43 1.29 -20.08 2.52
C ALA A 43 1.85 -21.37 3.14
N GLU A 44 1.24 -21.88 4.21
CA GLU A 44 1.62 -23.17 4.78
C GLU A 44 1.39 -24.32 3.78
N TYR A 45 0.25 -24.32 3.09
CA TYR A 45 -0.02 -25.28 2.02
C TYR A 45 0.97 -25.19 0.85
N GLY A 46 1.48 -23.98 0.58
CA GLY A 46 2.51 -23.73 -0.43
C GLY A 46 3.95 -24.00 0.02
N ARG A 47 4.19 -24.29 1.31
CA ARG A 47 5.55 -24.34 1.91
C ARG A 47 6.50 -25.27 1.17
N LEU A 48 6.02 -26.43 0.73
CA LEU A 48 6.83 -27.47 0.09
C LEU A 48 6.62 -27.54 -1.43
N LYS A 49 5.87 -26.62 -2.01
CA LYS A 49 5.64 -26.63 -3.45
C LYS A 49 6.88 -26.13 -4.18
N PRO A 50 7.26 -26.77 -5.31
CA PRO A 50 8.41 -26.33 -6.08
C PRO A 50 8.20 -24.89 -6.57
N ALA A 51 9.28 -24.11 -6.55
CA ALA A 51 9.27 -22.79 -7.16
C ALA A 51 8.98 -22.91 -8.67
N PRO A 52 8.25 -21.96 -9.27
CA PRO A 52 8.03 -21.96 -10.71
C PRO A 52 9.38 -21.93 -11.46
N ALA A 53 9.46 -22.72 -12.54
CA ALA A 53 10.69 -22.91 -13.32
C ALA A 53 11.15 -21.64 -14.04
N SER A 54 10.24 -20.69 -14.29
CA SER A 54 10.54 -19.37 -14.84
C SER A 54 10.14 -18.28 -13.84
N ALA A 55 10.96 -17.23 -13.78
CA ALA A 55 10.65 -16.00 -13.07
C ALA A 55 9.64 -15.18 -13.91
N ASP A 56 8.40 -15.64 -13.98
CA ASP A 56 7.30 -14.82 -14.48
C ASP A 56 7.04 -13.69 -13.48
N PRO A 57 7.25 -12.41 -13.86
CA PRO A 57 7.05 -11.28 -12.95
C PRO A 57 5.59 -11.09 -12.51
N HIS A 58 4.63 -11.73 -13.19
CA HIS A 58 3.21 -11.67 -12.81
C HIS A 58 2.78 -12.86 -11.94
N ARG A 59 3.70 -13.75 -11.59
CA ARG A 59 3.39 -14.96 -10.80
C ARG A 59 3.98 -14.89 -9.40
N VAL A 60 3.11 -14.96 -8.40
CA VAL A 60 3.53 -15.02 -7.00
C VAL A 60 4.09 -16.42 -6.70
N ARG A 61 5.26 -16.48 -6.06
CA ARG A 61 5.86 -17.73 -5.60
C ARG A 61 4.96 -18.44 -4.59
N PRO A 62 4.96 -19.79 -4.54
CA PRO A 62 4.21 -20.50 -3.51
C PRO A 62 4.81 -20.26 -2.13
N GLY A 63 3.96 -20.38 -1.11
CA GLY A 63 4.38 -20.38 0.29
C GLY A 63 4.73 -19.02 0.87
N PHE A 64 5.39 -19.03 2.03
CA PHE A 64 5.78 -17.82 2.77
C PHE A 64 6.75 -16.92 1.99
N ALA A 65 7.53 -17.49 1.07
CA ALA A 65 8.40 -16.73 0.17
C ALA A 65 7.60 -15.77 -0.71
N GLY A 66 6.47 -16.22 -1.27
CA GLY A 66 5.59 -15.36 -2.08
C GLY A 66 4.90 -14.27 -1.27
N VAL A 67 4.52 -14.57 -0.02
CA VAL A 67 3.97 -13.55 0.90
C VAL A 67 4.99 -12.47 1.19
N ALA A 68 6.23 -12.85 1.53
CA ALA A 68 7.31 -11.90 1.79
C ALA A 68 7.67 -11.08 0.54
N GLU A 69 7.70 -11.72 -0.63
CA GLU A 69 7.95 -11.07 -1.91
C GLU A 69 6.84 -10.07 -2.27
N LEU A 70 5.57 -10.42 -2.08
CA LEU A 70 4.45 -9.51 -2.31
C LEU A 70 4.56 -8.26 -1.43
N VAL A 71 4.86 -8.43 -0.14
CA VAL A 71 5.05 -7.29 0.77
C VAL A 71 6.22 -6.43 0.31
N ARG A 72 7.34 -7.05 -0.07
CA ARG A 72 8.50 -6.33 -0.61
C ARG A 72 8.16 -5.60 -1.90
N TRP A 73 7.37 -6.21 -2.78
CA TRP A 73 6.92 -5.60 -4.03
C TRP A 73 6.02 -4.39 -3.77
N LEU A 74 5.14 -4.45 -2.77
CA LEU A 74 4.25 -3.34 -2.39
C LEU A 74 5.00 -2.09 -1.88
N ILE A 75 6.14 -2.28 -1.22
CA ILE A 75 6.90 -1.20 -0.57
C ILE A 75 8.18 -0.79 -1.30
N SER A 76 8.52 -1.47 -2.39
CA SER A 76 9.70 -1.17 -3.22
C SER A 76 9.32 -0.44 -4.50
N GLY A 77 10.33 -0.06 -5.29
CA GLY A 77 10.17 0.64 -6.55
C GLY A 77 10.69 2.08 -6.51
N GLU A 78 10.91 2.62 -7.70
CA GLU A 78 11.35 3.99 -7.93
C GLU A 78 10.32 4.72 -8.80
N GLY A 79 10.42 6.05 -8.90
CA GLY A 79 9.51 6.83 -9.75
C GLY A 79 8.04 6.70 -9.32
N ASP A 80 7.20 6.13 -10.18
CA ASP A 80 5.78 5.90 -9.91
C ASP A 80 5.52 4.61 -9.11
N ASP A 81 6.38 3.59 -9.25
CA ASP A 81 6.21 2.27 -8.63
C ASP A 81 6.30 2.30 -7.11
N ARG A 82 6.99 3.29 -6.54
CA ARG A 82 7.01 3.55 -5.09
C ARG A 82 5.61 3.80 -4.51
N TRP A 83 4.61 4.06 -5.34
CA TRP A 83 3.24 4.36 -4.95
C TRP A 83 2.29 3.18 -5.15
N ARG A 84 2.78 1.97 -5.42
CA ARG A 84 1.94 0.77 -5.67
C ARG A 84 0.79 0.61 -4.69
N LEU A 85 1.04 0.73 -3.38
CA LEU A 85 -0.01 0.61 -2.36
C LEU A 85 -1.10 1.69 -2.52
N THR A 86 -0.70 2.93 -2.79
CA THR A 86 -1.62 4.06 -3.04
C THR A 86 -2.38 3.87 -4.36
N GLN A 87 -1.78 3.24 -5.36
CA GLN A 87 -2.42 2.97 -6.66
C GLN A 87 -3.49 1.87 -6.58
N LEU A 88 -3.45 1.01 -5.56
CA LEU A 88 -4.49 -0.02 -5.35
C LEU A 88 -5.85 0.59 -4.95
N PHE A 89 -5.86 1.77 -4.34
CA PHE A 89 -7.11 2.47 -4.07
C PHE A 89 -7.56 3.20 -5.33
N GLN A 90 -8.72 2.80 -5.85
CA GLN A 90 -9.37 3.43 -7.00
C GLN A 90 -10.48 4.37 -6.50
N PRO A 91 -10.19 5.67 -6.26
CA PRO A 91 -11.20 6.60 -5.78
C PRO A 91 -12.27 6.85 -6.85
N HIS A 92 -13.51 7.08 -6.40
CA HIS A 92 -14.57 7.57 -7.28
C HIS A 92 -14.15 8.88 -7.96
N HIS A 93 -14.62 9.12 -9.20
CA HIS A 93 -14.18 10.27 -10.01
C HIS A 93 -14.32 11.61 -9.28
N SER A 94 -15.40 11.80 -8.51
CA SER A 94 -15.65 13.03 -7.74
C SER A 94 -14.71 13.20 -6.53
N LEU A 95 -14.11 12.12 -6.04
CA LEU A 95 -13.24 12.10 -4.85
C LEU A 95 -11.75 12.06 -5.19
N HIS A 96 -11.38 11.97 -6.48
CA HIS A 96 -9.98 11.83 -6.88
C HIS A 96 -9.08 12.97 -6.35
N ARG A 97 -9.62 14.21 -6.28
CA ARG A 97 -8.89 15.39 -5.83
C ARG A 97 -8.61 15.34 -4.33
N VAL A 98 -9.63 14.99 -3.55
CA VAL A 98 -9.52 14.81 -2.09
C VAL A 98 -8.59 13.65 -1.77
N TYR A 99 -8.70 12.54 -2.50
CA TYR A 99 -7.81 11.40 -2.37
C TYR A 99 -6.34 11.78 -2.61
N ARG A 100 -6.06 12.54 -3.68
CA ARG A 100 -4.69 13.03 -3.98
C ARG A 100 -4.16 13.94 -2.88
N LEU A 101 -4.99 14.81 -2.32
CA LEU A 101 -4.60 15.67 -1.19
C LEU A 101 -4.29 14.84 0.06
N ALA A 102 -5.15 13.89 0.42
CA ALA A 102 -4.91 13.00 1.55
C ALA A 102 -3.61 12.19 1.37
N ALA A 103 -3.40 11.60 0.19
CA ALA A 103 -2.19 10.86 -0.13
C ALA A 103 -0.93 11.75 -0.07
N ALA A 104 -1.00 13.00 -0.53
CA ALA A 104 0.09 13.97 -0.45
C ALA A 104 0.44 14.34 1.00
N MET A 105 -0.57 14.47 1.87
CA MET A 105 -0.40 14.81 3.28
C MET A 105 0.20 13.67 4.11
N MET A 106 -0.02 12.42 3.69
CA MET A 106 0.56 11.23 4.32
C MET A 106 2.05 11.04 3.99
N GLN A 107 2.65 11.91 3.17
CA GLN A 107 4.04 11.80 2.77
C GLN A 107 5.02 12.29 3.82
N GLN A 108 6.05 11.48 4.04
CA GLN A 108 7.18 11.86 4.87
C GLN A 108 8.31 12.44 4.01
N PRO A 109 8.91 13.58 4.42
CA PRO A 109 10.05 14.17 3.71
C PRO A 109 11.24 13.20 3.60
N ALA A 110 11.43 12.36 4.62
CA ALA A 110 12.50 11.35 4.65
C ALA A 110 12.37 10.29 3.54
N THR A 111 11.16 9.98 3.08
CA THR A 111 10.93 8.99 2.01
C THR A 111 10.78 9.63 0.64
N THR A 112 10.35 10.90 0.55
CA THR A 112 10.00 11.55 -0.73
C THR A 112 10.95 12.66 -1.16
N GLY A 113 11.78 13.19 -0.26
CA GLY A 113 12.57 14.40 -0.50
C GLY A 113 11.73 15.66 -0.69
N ARG A 114 10.39 15.57 -0.52
CA ARG A 114 9.45 16.66 -0.78
C ARG A 114 8.82 17.14 0.53
N ASN A 115 8.67 18.47 0.66
CA ASN A 115 8.03 19.07 1.81
C ASN A 115 6.51 18.79 1.79
N ARG A 116 6.00 18.13 2.83
CA ARG A 116 4.57 17.78 3.00
C ARG A 116 3.64 18.98 2.79
N TYR A 117 4.04 20.17 3.25
CA TYR A 117 3.23 21.38 3.14
C TYR A 117 3.18 21.91 1.71
N ALA A 118 4.30 21.84 0.98
CA ALA A 118 4.36 22.21 -0.43
C ALA A 118 3.52 21.24 -1.29
N CYS A 119 3.60 19.93 -1.02
CA CYS A 119 2.77 18.94 -1.70
C CYS A 119 1.28 19.11 -1.36
N GLY A 120 0.95 19.40 -0.10
CA GLY A 120 -0.41 19.73 0.32
C GLY A 120 -0.95 20.98 -0.37
N LEU A 121 -0.16 22.06 -0.45
CA LEU A 121 -0.53 23.29 -1.15
C LEU A 121 -0.76 23.05 -2.65
N ILE A 122 0.15 22.34 -3.33
CA ILE A 122 0.00 21.99 -4.75
C ILE A 122 -1.23 21.10 -4.96
N ALA A 123 -1.47 20.12 -4.09
CA ALA A 123 -2.63 19.26 -4.19
C ALA A 123 -3.93 20.04 -3.95
N LEU A 124 -3.95 20.97 -2.99
CA LEU A 124 -5.08 21.85 -2.71
C LEU A 124 -5.36 22.78 -3.90
N LEU A 125 -4.32 23.42 -4.45
CA LEU A 125 -4.44 24.23 -5.66
C LEU A 125 -4.98 23.40 -6.83
N SER A 126 -4.48 22.18 -7.03
CA SER A 126 -4.99 21.26 -8.06
C SER A 126 -6.39 20.73 -7.78
N ALA A 127 -6.88 20.84 -6.55
CA ALA A 127 -8.22 20.43 -6.15
C ALA A 127 -9.28 21.48 -6.54
N VAL A 128 -8.88 22.75 -6.63
CA VAL A 128 -9.73 23.87 -7.03
C VAL A 128 -10.08 23.80 -8.52
N THR A 129 -11.30 24.13 -8.90
CA THR A 129 -11.71 24.19 -10.32
C THR A 129 -10.92 25.27 -11.06
N LYS A 130 -10.57 25.06 -12.34
CA LYS A 130 -9.86 26.05 -13.17
C LYS A 130 -10.39 27.50 -13.04
N PRO A 131 -11.71 27.77 -13.05
CA PRO A 131 -12.21 29.13 -12.83
C PRO A 131 -11.87 29.70 -11.46
N ALA A 132 -11.95 28.89 -10.39
CA ALA A 132 -11.60 29.32 -9.05
C ALA A 132 -10.07 29.51 -8.86
N GLN A 133 -9.23 28.78 -9.61
CA GLN A 133 -7.79 29.05 -9.67
C GLN A 133 -7.50 30.41 -10.31
N VAL A 134 -8.17 30.74 -11.43
CA VAL A 134 -8.02 32.04 -12.10
C VAL A 134 -8.49 33.17 -11.19
N ALA A 135 -9.63 33.00 -10.52
CA ALA A 135 -10.12 33.98 -9.56
C ALA A 135 -9.12 34.22 -8.42
N LEU A 136 -8.51 33.15 -7.89
CA LEU A 136 -7.52 33.25 -6.79
C LEU A 136 -6.23 33.94 -7.24
N VAL A 137 -5.76 33.68 -8.46
CA VAL A 137 -4.61 34.37 -9.06
C VAL A 137 -4.91 35.85 -9.30
N LEU A 138 -6.09 36.18 -9.82
CA LEU A 138 -6.50 37.58 -10.02
C LEU A 138 -6.63 38.34 -8.70
N LEU A 139 -7.13 37.68 -7.65
CA LEU A 139 -7.29 38.27 -6.31
C LEU A 139 -5.92 38.54 -5.65
N PHE A 140 -4.93 37.67 -5.87
CA PHE A 140 -3.56 37.86 -5.39
C PHE A 140 -2.69 38.77 -6.28
N ALA A 141 -2.97 38.88 -7.58
CA ALA A 141 -2.26 39.78 -8.49
C ALA A 141 -2.77 41.23 -8.41
N GLY A 142 -3.99 41.42 -7.88
CA GLY A 142 -4.57 42.75 -7.61
C GLY A 142 -4.28 43.31 -6.23
N TRP A 143 -3.50 42.59 -5.40
CA TRP A 143 -3.02 43.03 -4.09
C TRP A 143 -1.51 43.27 -4.17
#